data_AF-A0A800BXI6-F1
#
_entry.id   AF-A0A800BXI6-F1
#
_cell.length_a   1.000
_cell.length_b   1.000
_cell.length_c   1.000
_cell.angle_alpha   90.00
_cell.angle_beta   90.00
_cell.angle_gamma   90.00
#
_symmetry.space_group_name_H-M   'P 1'
#
loop_
_entity.id
_entity.type
_entity.pdbx_description
1 polymer ?
#
loop_
_entity_poly.entity_id
_entity_poly.type
_entity_poly.pdbx_seq_one_letter_code
_entity_poly.pdbx_strand_id
1 'polypeptide(L)' 'MDHVIHLKCLVCGKEYAPDDIEYICPDHDNDGIVDVRYDYDLIKTRISKESLAANRDYSIWRYKPLLP' A
#
# COMPACT_ATOMS: atom_id res chain seq x y z
N MET A 1 9.17 2.99 1.69
CA MET A 1 7.94 2.45 1.09
C MET A 1 7.83 3.05 -0.30
N ASP A 2 8.58 2.52 -1.26
CA ASP A 2 8.76 3.14 -2.59
C ASP A 2 7.79 2.61 -3.66
N HIS A 3 6.91 1.69 -3.27
CA HIS A 3 5.89 1.12 -4.15
C HIS A 3 4.46 1.55 -3.73
N VAL A 4 4.35 2.58 -2.88
CA VAL A 4 3.10 3.29 -2.62
C VAL A 4 3.06 4.52 -3.52
N ILE A 5 2.03 4.64 -4.34
CA ILE A 5 1.83 5.75 -5.28
C ILE A 5 1.17 6.94 -4.56
N HIS A 6 0.03 6.69 -3.91
CA HIS A 6 -0.75 7.71 -3.19
C HIS A 6 -1.80 7.06 -2.27
N LEU A 7 -2.40 7.87 -1.41
CA LEU A 7 -3.61 7.54 -0.65
C LEU A 7 -4.82 8.14 -1.37
N LYS A 8 -5.89 7.36 -1.54
CA LYS A 8 -7.11 7.81 -2.23
C LYS A 8 -8.30 7.77 -1.29
N CYS A 9 -8.94 8.91 -1.06
CA CYS A 9 -10.17 8.95 -0.28
C CYS A 9 -11.29 8.17 -0.96
N LEU A 10 -11.96 7.30 -0.21
CA LEU A 10 -13.07 6.49 -0.70
C LEU A 10 -14.39 7.27 -0.84
N VAL A 11 -14.49 8.45 -0.21
CA VAL A 11 -15.69 9.31 -0.26
C VAL A 11 -15.61 10.29 -1.44
N CYS A 12 -14.55 11.09 -1.54
CA CYS A 12 -14.43 12.12 -2.57
C CYS A 12 -13.45 11.79 -3.70
N GLY A 13 -12.69 10.69 -3.59
CA GLY A 13 -11.72 10.29 -4.61
C GLY A 13 -10.42 11.10 -4.65
N LYS A 14 -10.26 12.09 -3.76
CA LYS A 14 -9.05 12.92 -3.67
C LYS A 14 -7.82 12.07 -3.37
N GLU A 15 -6.73 12.41 -4.03
CA GLU A 15 -5.44 11.74 -3.92
C GLU A 15 -4.48 12.57 -3.07
N TYR A 16 -3.71 11.89 -2.22
CA TYR A 16 -2.75 12.47 -1.29
C TYR A 16 -1.42 11.73 -1.43
N ALA A 17 -0.29 12.43 -1.35
CA ALA A 17 0.99 11.75 -1.22
C ALA A 17 1.02 10.91 0.08
N PRO A 18 1.83 9.84 0.15
CA PRO A 18 1.86 8.96 1.32
C PRO A 18 2.13 9.66 2.65
N ASP A 19 2.82 10.80 2.62
CA ASP A 19 3.19 11.59 3.80
C ASP A 19 2.31 12.85 4.01
N ASP A 20 1.29 13.07 3.17
CA ASP A 20 0.41 14.25 3.27
C ASP A 20 -0.59 14.13 4.42
N ILE A 21 -1.04 12.91 4.72
CA ILE A 21 -2.05 12.60 5.74
C ILE A 21 -1.70 11.26 6.42
N GLU A 22 -2.18 11.04 7.63
CA GLU A 22 -1.96 9.75 8.31
C GLU A 22 -2.89 8.65 7.77
N TYR A 23 -4.19 8.70 8.11
CA TYR A 23 -5.15 7.64 7.77
C TYR A 23 -6.53 8.16 7.35
N ILE A 24 -6.75 9.46 7.45
CA ILE A 24 -8.06 10.08 7.31
C ILE A 24 -7.98 11.28 6.36
N CYS A 25 -8.90 11.30 5.39
CA CYS A 25 -9.13 12.46 4.53
C CYS A 25 -9.68 13.62 5.36
N PRO A 26 -8.98 14.77 5.44
CA PRO A 26 -9.37 15.91 6.27
C PRO A 26 -10.71 16.54 5.86
N ASP A 27 -11.17 16.28 4.64
CA ASP A 27 -12.43 16.83 4.12
C ASP A 27 -13.69 16.10 4.66
N HIS A 28 -13.53 14.91 5.27
CA HIS A 28 -14.65 14.04 5.69
C HIS A 28 -14.52 13.45 7.11
N ASP A 29 -13.54 13.89 7.89
CA ASP A 29 -13.31 13.43 9.27
C ASP A 29 -13.36 11.88 9.34
N ASN A 30 -14.01 11.28 10.34
CA ASN A 30 -14.07 9.83 10.53
C ASN A 30 -14.64 9.03 9.35
N ASP A 31 -15.40 9.65 8.43
CA ASP A 31 -15.90 8.98 7.21
C ASP A 31 -14.85 8.97 6.08
N GLY A 32 -13.79 9.75 6.22
CA GLY A 32 -12.74 9.98 5.24
C GLY A 32 -11.74 8.84 5.05
N ILE A 33 -12.17 7.58 5.07
CA ILE A 33 -11.28 6.42 4.89
C ILE A 33 -10.53 6.53 3.56
N VAL A 34 -9.22 6.27 3.60
CA VAL A 34 -8.34 6.26 2.41
C VAL A 34 -7.86 4.86 2.06
N ASP A 35 -7.80 4.57 0.76
CA ASP A 35 -7.19 3.36 0.20
C ASP A 35 -5.74 3.62 -0.21
N VAL A 36 -4.83 2.70 0.11
CA VAL A 36 -3.43 2.78 -0.27
C VAL A 36 -3.27 2.25 -1.69
N ARG A 37 -2.79 3.08 -2.61
CA ARG A 37 -2.63 2.73 -4.02
C ARG A 37 -1.18 2.33 -4.27
N TYR A 38 -0.97 1.10 -4.72
CA TYR A 38 0.36 0.52 -4.91
C TYR A 38 0.81 0.49 -6.38
N ASP A 39 2.13 0.56 -6.58
CA ASP A 39 2.79 0.28 -7.86
C ASP A 39 2.97 -1.23 -8.05
N TYR A 40 1.94 -1.87 -8.59
CA TYR A 40 1.98 -3.30 -8.87
C TYR A 40 2.99 -3.70 -9.95
N ASP A 41 3.35 -2.78 -10.85
CA ASP A 41 4.36 -3.04 -11.86
C ASP A 41 5.76 -3.11 -11.22
N LEU A 42 6.05 -2.27 -10.22
CA LEU A 42 7.25 -2.38 -9.42
C LEU A 42 7.23 -3.62 -8.52
N ILE A 43 6.12 -3.89 -7.82
CA ILE A 43 5.96 -5.05 -6.94
C ILE A 43 6.26 -6.35 -7.68
N LYS A 44 5.74 -6.54 -8.91
CA LYS A 44 5.89 -7.81 -9.65
C LYS A 44 7.36 -8.15 -9.96
N THR A 45 8.26 -7.15 -9.91
CA THR A 45 9.70 -7.37 -10.12
C THR A 45 10.42 -7.88 -8.87
N ARG A 46 9.78 -7.77 -7.69
CA ARG A 46 10.40 -8.03 -6.38
C ARG A 46 9.92 -9.30 -5.71
N ILE A 47 8.78 -9.83 -6.14
CA ILE A 47 8.17 -11.04 -5.59
C ILE A 47 7.50 -11.86 -6.68
N SER A 48 7.67 -13.18 -6.61
CA SER A 48 6.95 -14.15 -7.44
C SER A 48 6.42 -15.29 -6.57
N LYS A 49 5.56 -16.14 -7.15
CA LYS A 49 5.05 -17.32 -6.44
C LYS A 49 6.19 -18.28 -6.08
N GLU A 50 7.16 -18.41 -6.96
CA GLU A 50 8.33 -19.28 -6.81
C GLU A 50 9.26 -18.75 -5.71
N SER A 51 9.58 -17.44 -5.75
CA SER A 51 10.43 -16.82 -4.71
C SER A 51 9.77 -16.88 -3.34
N LEU A 52 8.45 -16.68 -3.28
CA LEU A 52 7.68 -16.80 -2.07
C LEU A 52 7.68 -18.25 -1.56
N ALA A 53 7.39 -19.24 -2.41
CA ALA A 53 7.36 -20.65 -2.02
C ALA A 53 8.73 -21.14 -1.49
N ALA A 54 9.83 -20.63 -2.04
CA ALA A 54 11.19 -20.93 -1.57
C ALA A 54 11.55 -20.24 -0.25
N ASN A 55 10.84 -19.18 0.13
CA ASN A 55 11.11 -18.44 1.36
C ASN A 55 10.60 -19.22 2.60
N ARG A 56 11.52 -19.57 3.51
CA ARG A 56 11.25 -20.32 4.74
C ARG A 56 11.02 -19.44 5.97
N ASP A 57 11.07 -18.12 5.82
CA ASP A 57 10.50 -17.22 6.82
C ASP A 57 8.97 -17.37 6.77
N TYR A 58 8.39 -17.92 7.83
CA TYR A 58 6.95 -18.13 7.95
C TYR A 58 6.22 -16.98 8.68
N SER A 59 6.94 -15.91 9.00
CA SER A 59 6.33 -14.68 9.51
C SER A 59 5.71 -13.85 8.37
N ILE A 60 5.03 -12.76 8.74
CA ILE A 60 4.49 -11.79 7.78
C ILE A 60 5.60 -11.14 6.93
N TRP A 61 6.84 -11.12 7.41
CA TRP A 61 7.95 -10.43 6.75
C TRP A 61 8.36 -11.04 5.41
N ARG A 62 7.98 -12.30 5.13
CA ARG A 62 8.14 -12.89 3.79
C ARG A 62 7.35 -12.15 2.71
N TYR A 63 6.32 -11.38 3.10
CA TYR A 63 5.49 -10.57 2.21
C TYR A 63 5.93 -9.11 2.16
N LYS A 64 7.07 -8.74 2.75
CA LYS A 64 7.56 -7.35 2.78
C LYS A 64 7.49 -6.60 1.44
N PRO A 65 7.73 -7.21 0.27
CA PRO A 65 7.56 -6.51 -1.02
C PRO A 65 6.13 -6.07 -1.36
N LEU A 66 5.12 -6.57 -0.63
CA LEU A 66 3.69 -6.26 -0.78
C LEU A 66 3.16 -5.39 0.36
N LEU A 67 3.95 -5.16 1.41
CA LEU A 67 3.51 -4.39 2.57
C LEU A 67 3.78 -2.91 2.33
N PRO A 68 2.86 -2.01 2.71
CA PRO A 68 3.09 -0.58 2.71
C PRO A 68 4.34 -0.28 3.54
#